data_AF-Q7X0V8-F1
#
_entry.id   AF-Q7X0V8-F1
#
_cell.length_a   1.000
_cell.length_b   1.000
_cell.length_c   1.000
_cell.angle_alpha   90.00
_cell.angle_beta   90.00
_cell.angle_gamma   90.00
#
_symmetry.space_group_name_H-M   'P 1'
#
loop_
_entity.id
_entity.type
_entity.pdbx_description
1 polymer ?
#
loop_
_entity_poly.entity_id
_entity_poly.type
_entity_poly.pdbx_seq_one_letter_code
_entity_poly.pdbx_strand_id
1 'polypeptide(L)'
;QPKAVHNSAERVNVNYEVSFVSETGDLDFTPLLRNQYHLTTLAVGDSLSSQELAAIAQFILSKKHPDYIITKRDSSIVTHDKDIFRTILPMDQEFTYHIKDREQAYKANSKTGIEEKTNNTDLISEKYYVLKKGEKPYDPF
;
A
#
# COMPACT_ATOMS: atom_id res chain seq x y z
N GLN A 1 -9.75 22.68 7.71
CA GLN A 1 -8.59 22.74 8.63
C GLN A 1 -8.24 21.33 9.05
N PRO A 2 -6.95 20.96 9.12
CA PRO A 2 -6.58 19.70 9.76
C PRO A 2 -7.06 19.72 11.22
N LYS A 3 -7.65 18.62 11.67
CA LYS A 3 -8.08 18.45 13.06
C LYS A 3 -6.82 18.35 13.93
N ALA A 4 -6.79 19.06 15.06
CA ALA A 4 -5.69 18.92 16.01
C ALA A 4 -5.66 17.48 16.54
N VAL A 5 -4.45 16.92 16.66
CA VAL A 5 -4.21 15.62 17.29
C VAL A 5 -3.93 15.85 18.77
N HIS A 6 -4.71 15.22 19.64
CA HIS A 6 -4.62 15.36 21.08
C HIS A 6 -3.91 14.17 21.73
N ASN A 7 -4.15 12.96 21.23
CA ASN A 7 -3.47 11.76 21.68
C ASN A 7 -2.90 11.01 20.48
N SER A 8 -1.64 11.32 20.15
CA SER A 8 -0.96 10.76 18.99
C SER A 8 -0.84 9.24 19.07
N ALA A 9 -1.09 8.57 17.94
CA ALA A 9 -0.84 7.15 17.78
C ALA A 9 0.66 6.85 17.94
N GLU A 10 1.01 5.94 18.85
CA GLU A 10 2.42 5.59 19.08
C GLU A 10 2.95 4.68 17.95
N ARG A 11 2.11 3.76 17.46
CA ARG A 11 2.47 2.77 16.44
C ARG A 11 1.34 2.53 15.44
N VAL A 12 1.72 2.35 14.18
CA VAL A 12 0.83 2.09 13.06
C VAL A 12 1.25 0.79 12.38
N ASN A 13 0.31 -0.15 12.26
CA ASN A 13 0.48 -1.36 11.46
C ASN A 13 0.36 -0.99 9.97
N VAL A 14 1.44 -1.16 9.22
CA VAL A 14 1.45 -0.90 7.79
C VAL A 14 1.13 -2.20 7.04
N ASN A 15 0.02 -2.18 6.33
CA ASN A 15 -0.43 -3.23 5.44
C ASN A 15 -0.27 -2.79 4.00
N TYR A 16 -0.16 -3.77 3.11
CA TYR A 16 0.11 -3.56 1.69
C TYR A 16 -0.81 -4.40 0.82
N GLU A 17 -1.31 -3.77 -0.21
CA GLU A 17 -2.14 -4.37 -1.25
C GLU A 17 -1.56 -3.98 -2.59
N VAL A 18 -1.36 -4.96 -3.48
CA VAL A 18 -0.78 -4.70 -4.81
C VAL A 18 -1.57 -5.38 -5.90
N SER A 19 -1.79 -4.66 -7.00
CA SER A 19 -2.39 -5.16 -8.23
C SER A 19 -1.41 -5.04 -9.39
N PHE A 20 -1.35 -6.06 -10.24
CA PHE A 20 -0.49 -6.09 -11.42
C PHE A 20 -1.34 -6.12 -12.68
N VAL A 21 -0.96 -5.36 -13.70
CA VAL A 21 -1.62 -5.30 -15.00
C VAL A 21 -0.58 -5.60 -16.08
N SER A 22 -0.85 -6.60 -16.91
CA SER A 22 0.02 -6.91 -18.05
C SER A 22 -0.06 -5.81 -19.10
N GLU A 23 1.10 -5.34 -19.56
CA GLU A 23 1.21 -4.42 -20.70
C GLU A 23 0.92 -5.10 -22.05
N THR A 24 0.89 -6.43 -22.09
CA THR A 24 0.61 -7.22 -23.32
C THR A 24 -0.81 -7.78 -23.35
N GLY A 25 -1.65 -7.47 -22.36
CA GLY A 25 -3.03 -7.97 -22.28
C GLY A 25 -3.14 -9.42 -21.80
N ASP A 26 -2.11 -9.93 -21.13
CA ASP A 26 -2.12 -11.28 -20.55
C ASP A 26 -3.23 -11.42 -19.50
N LEU A 27 -4.10 -12.42 -19.71
CA LEU A 27 -5.28 -12.69 -18.89
C LEU A 27 -4.94 -13.25 -17.51
N ASP A 28 -3.72 -13.73 -17.29
CA ASP A 28 -3.22 -14.13 -15.97
C ASP A 28 -3.19 -12.95 -14.97
N PHE A 29 -3.20 -11.72 -15.50
CA PHE A 29 -3.25 -10.46 -14.76
C PHE A 29 -4.64 -9.82 -14.74
N THR A 30 -5.69 -10.59 -15.03
CA THR A 30 -7.07 -10.15 -14.75
C THR A 30 -7.24 -9.89 -13.25
N PRO A 31 -8.03 -8.87 -12.85
CA PRO A 31 -8.14 -8.48 -11.46
C PRO A 31 -8.74 -9.61 -10.62
N LEU A 32 -7.87 -10.37 -9.97
CA LEU A 32 -8.23 -11.33 -8.93
C LEU A 32 -8.25 -10.62 -7.57
N LEU A 33 -8.86 -11.30 -6.58
CA LEU A 33 -8.93 -10.84 -5.19
C LEU A 33 -7.63 -10.18 -4.73
N ARG A 34 -7.75 -8.95 -4.25
CA ARG A 34 -6.64 -8.19 -3.72
C ARG A 34 -6.23 -8.78 -2.37
N ASN A 35 -5.07 -9.43 -2.33
CA ASN A 35 -4.51 -9.92 -1.08
C ASN A 35 -3.89 -8.75 -0.31
N GLN A 36 -4.18 -8.68 0.98
CA GLN A 36 -3.52 -7.76 1.91
C GLN A 36 -2.41 -8.49 2.66
N TYR A 37 -1.25 -7.87 2.71
CA TYR A 37 -0.07 -8.36 3.41
C TYR A 37 0.26 -7.41 4.55
N HIS A 38 0.50 -7.94 5.74
CA HIS A 38 1.13 -7.14 6.77
C HIS A 38 2.60 -6.94 6.43
N LEU A 39 3.06 -5.69 6.31
CA LEU A 39 4.47 -5.40 6.03
C LEU A 39 5.28 -5.27 7.31
N THR A 40 4.86 -4.35 8.17
CA THR A 40 5.62 -3.94 9.36
C THR A 40 4.74 -3.11 10.30
N THR A 41 5.28 -2.75 11.47
CA THR A 41 4.67 -1.79 12.39
C THR A 41 5.66 -0.66 12.67
N LEU A 42 5.32 0.56 12.27
CA LEU A 42 6.19 1.75 12.36
C LEU A 42 5.63 2.77 13.36
N ALA A 43 6.49 3.64 13.88
CA ALA A 43 6.08 4.79 14.68
C ALA A 43 5.62 5.95 13.78
N VAL A 44 4.87 6.91 14.34
CA VAL A 44 4.56 8.16 13.63
C VAL A 44 5.85 8.90 13.27
N GLY A 45 5.95 9.37 12.03
CA GLY A 45 7.14 10.05 11.49
C GLY A 45 8.17 9.13 10.81
N ASP A 46 8.18 7.84 11.14
CA ASP A 46 8.97 6.84 10.39
C ASP A 46 8.54 6.84 8.91
N SER A 47 9.38 6.29 8.04
CA SER A 47 9.16 6.36 6.61
C SER A 47 9.29 5.04 5.86
N LEU A 48 8.67 5.02 4.68
CA LEU A 48 8.82 4.00 3.65
C LEU A 48 9.08 4.68 2.31
N SER A 49 10.10 4.21 1.60
CA SER A 49 10.46 4.71 0.28
C SER A 49 9.71 3.96 -0.82
N SER A 50 9.53 4.64 -1.94
CA SER A 50 8.98 4.03 -3.16
C SER A 50 9.84 2.89 -3.69
N GLN A 51 11.15 2.88 -3.45
CA GLN A 51 12.05 1.79 -3.83
C GLN A 51 11.81 0.53 -2.99
N GLU A 52 11.63 0.67 -1.68
CA GLU A 52 11.30 -0.45 -0.78
C GLU A 52 9.96 -1.09 -1.18
N LEU A 53 8.95 -0.26 -1.45
CA LEU A 53 7.64 -0.74 -1.91
C LEU A 53 7.74 -1.44 -3.27
N ALA A 54 8.51 -0.90 -4.23
CA ALA A 54 8.73 -1.53 -5.52
C ALA A 54 9.46 -2.89 -5.40
N ALA A 55 10.44 -3.01 -4.50
CA ALA A 55 11.13 -4.27 -4.25
C ALA A 55 10.19 -5.33 -3.64
N ILE A 56 9.33 -4.92 -2.70
CA ILE A 56 8.30 -5.80 -2.12
C ILE A 56 7.30 -6.24 -3.19
N ALA A 57 6.82 -5.32 -4.02
CA ALA A 57 5.94 -5.62 -5.13
C ALA A 57 6.57 -6.64 -6.10
N GLN A 58 7.82 -6.43 -6.49
CA GLN A 58 8.54 -7.34 -7.39
C GLN A 58 8.73 -8.73 -6.77
N PHE A 59 8.94 -8.81 -5.45
CA PHE A 59 8.99 -10.08 -4.72
C PHE A 59 7.64 -10.79 -4.67
N ILE A 60 6.53 -10.06 -4.50
CA ILE A 60 5.18 -10.63 -4.56
C ILE A 60 4.88 -11.15 -5.98
N LEU A 61 5.21 -10.37 -7.01
CA LEU A 61 5.05 -10.75 -8.41
C LEU A 61 5.80 -12.05 -8.72
N SER A 62 7.08 -12.13 -8.33
CA SER A 62 7.93 -13.28 -8.69
C SER A 62 7.49 -14.61 -8.08
N LYS A 63 6.74 -14.60 -6.98
CA LYS A 63 6.20 -15.84 -6.37
C LYS A 63 5.17 -16.54 -7.25
N LYS A 64 4.41 -15.79 -8.07
CA LYS A 64 3.37 -16.33 -8.94
C LYS A 64 3.74 -16.25 -10.42
N HIS A 65 4.47 -15.20 -10.81
CA HIS A 65 4.84 -14.90 -12.18
C HIS A 65 6.35 -14.58 -12.26
N PRO A 66 7.23 -15.60 -12.10
CA PRO A 66 8.69 -15.41 -12.01
C PRO A 66 9.32 -14.83 -13.28
N ASP A 67 8.65 -14.97 -14.42
CA ASP A 67 9.10 -14.46 -15.71
C ASP A 67 8.68 -13.01 -15.97
N TYR A 68 7.97 -12.37 -15.04
CA TYR A 68 7.49 -10.99 -15.17
C TYR A 68 8.31 -10.03 -14.31
N ILE A 69 8.45 -8.81 -14.82
CA ILE A 69 9.07 -7.67 -14.13
C ILE A 69 8.09 -6.51 -14.05
N ILE A 70 8.22 -5.71 -12.99
CA ILE A 70 7.55 -4.42 -12.88
C ILE A 70 8.23 -3.42 -13.81
N THR A 71 7.44 -2.74 -14.63
CA THR A 71 7.91 -1.71 -15.57
C THR A 71 7.58 -0.30 -15.07
N LYS A 72 6.37 -0.11 -14.54
CA LYS A 72 5.87 1.20 -14.13
C LYS A 72 4.90 1.10 -12.95
N ARG A 73 5.01 2.05 -12.02
CA ARG A 73 3.97 2.32 -11.01
C ARG A 73 2.82 3.10 -11.66
N ASP A 74 1.61 2.58 -11.59
CA ASP A 74 0.38 3.22 -12.08
C ASP A 74 -0.35 3.99 -10.98
N SER A 75 -0.27 3.57 -9.73
CA SER A 75 -0.80 4.35 -8.60
C SER A 75 -0.24 3.88 -7.26
N SER A 76 -0.22 4.78 -6.28
CA SER A 76 0.10 4.49 -4.89
C SER A 76 -0.74 5.36 -3.97
N ILE A 77 -1.55 4.74 -3.12
CA ILE A 77 -2.53 5.41 -2.27
C ILE A 77 -2.44 4.82 -0.86
N VAL A 78 -2.33 5.69 0.14
CA VAL A 78 -2.40 5.28 1.55
C VAL A 78 -3.77 5.59 2.12
N THR A 79 -4.44 4.56 2.62
CA THR A 79 -5.67 4.70 3.42
C THR A 79 -5.32 4.60 4.89
N HIS A 80 -5.72 5.60 5.67
CA HIS A 80 -5.42 5.73 7.08
C HIS A 80 -6.59 5.20 7.91
N ASP A 81 -6.40 4.09 8.61
CA ASP A 81 -7.45 3.44 9.42
C ASP A 81 -8.77 3.23 8.63
N LYS A 82 -9.83 3.92 9.02
CA LYS A 82 -11.13 3.98 8.33
C LYS A 82 -11.45 5.40 7.83
N ASP A 83 -10.43 6.25 7.75
CA ASP A 83 -10.58 7.63 7.30
C ASP A 83 -10.92 7.66 5.79
N ILE A 84 -11.82 8.57 5.43
CA ILE A 84 -12.19 8.83 4.04
C ILE A 84 -11.10 9.61 3.30
N PHE A 85 -10.28 10.38 4.03
CA PHE A 85 -9.20 11.16 3.47
C PHE A 85 -7.94 10.30 3.29
N ARG A 86 -7.65 9.96 2.04
CA ARG A 86 -6.49 9.17 1.64
C ARG A 86 -5.35 10.06 1.21
N THR A 87 -4.12 9.56 1.36
CA THR A 87 -2.94 10.21 0.80
C THR A 87 -2.63 9.60 -0.56
N ILE A 88 -2.65 10.42 -1.61
CA ILE A 88 -2.21 10.01 -2.96
C ILE A 88 -0.72 10.32 -3.08
N LEU A 89 0.08 9.31 -3.39
CA LEU A 89 1.53 9.42 -3.51
C LEU A 89 1.94 9.67 -4.97
N PRO A 90 3.09 10.30 -5.23
CA PRO A 90 3.59 10.53 -6.59
C PRO A 90 3.71 9.23 -7.40
N MET A 91 3.31 9.29 -8.67
CA MET A 91 3.29 8.13 -9.57
C MET A 91 4.55 8.05 -10.44
N ASP A 92 4.93 9.16 -11.06
CA ASP A 92 6.00 9.22 -12.07
C ASP A 92 7.36 9.68 -11.49
N GLN A 93 7.51 9.68 -10.16
CA GLN A 93 8.76 10.00 -9.48
C GLN A 93 8.89 9.24 -8.16
N GLU A 94 10.12 9.11 -7.66
CA GLU A 94 10.37 8.54 -6.34
C GLU A 94 9.74 9.41 -5.24
N PHE A 95 9.32 8.76 -4.16
CA PHE A 95 8.71 9.39 -2.99
C PHE A 95 9.18 8.73 -1.70
N THR A 96 8.97 9.45 -0.60
CA THR A 96 9.10 8.93 0.74
C THR A 96 7.80 9.20 1.46
N TYR A 97 7.10 8.14 1.85
CA TYR A 97 5.90 8.22 2.66
C TYR A 97 6.30 8.24 4.12
N HIS A 98 5.92 9.30 4.84
CA HIS A 98 6.06 9.37 6.30
C HIS A 98 4.75 8.97 6.97
N ILE A 99 4.82 8.11 7.99
CA ILE A 99 3.65 7.70 8.76
C ILE A 99 2.99 8.94 9.34
N LYS A 100 1.78 9.20 8.85
CA LYS A 100 1.02 10.42 9.16
C LYS A 100 0.55 10.40 10.62
N ASP A 101 0.81 11.49 11.33
CA ASP A 101 0.30 11.71 12.68
C ASP A 101 -1.24 11.73 12.70
N ARG A 102 -1.81 11.09 13.72
CA ARG A 102 -3.25 10.92 13.91
C ARG A 102 -3.57 10.49 15.33
N GLU A 103 -4.86 10.59 15.69
CA GLU A 103 -5.36 10.09 16.97
C GLU A 103 -5.14 8.58 17.10
N GLN A 104 -4.76 8.18 18.31
CA GLN A 104 -4.71 6.80 18.75
C GLN A 104 -6.07 6.13 18.51
N ALA A 105 -6.07 4.99 17.83
CA ALA A 105 -7.28 4.22 17.60
C ALA A 105 -7.73 3.51 18.90
N TYR A 106 -9.04 3.46 19.08
CA TYR A 106 -9.70 2.77 20.19
C TYR A 106 -10.78 1.85 19.67
N LYS A 107 -11.05 0.78 20.41
CA LYS A 107 -12.18 -0.11 20.16
C LYS A 107 -12.89 -0.40 21.46
N ALA A 108 -14.21 -0.27 21.47
CA ALA A 108 -15.02 -0.66 22.61
C ALA A 108 -14.92 -2.18 22.81
N ASN A 109 -14.59 -2.60 24.03
CA ASN A 109 -14.62 -3.99 24.42
C ASN A 109 -16.07 -4.50 24.40
N SER A 110 -16.33 -5.56 23.63
CA SER A 110 -17.69 -6.10 23.43
C SER A 110 -18.41 -6.55 24.70
N LYS A 111 -17.67 -6.84 25.79
CA LYS A 111 -18.23 -7.31 27.06
C LYS A 111 -18.46 -6.18 28.05
N THR A 112 -17.53 -5.23 28.13
CA THR A 112 -17.54 -4.18 29.16
C THR A 112 -17.99 -2.81 28.64
N GLY A 113 -17.96 -2.60 27.32
CA GLY A 113 -18.23 -1.31 26.69
C GLY A 113 -17.11 -0.27 26.85
N ILE A 114 -16.04 -0.60 27.58
CA ILE A 114 -14.91 0.30 27.83
C ILE A 114 -14.02 0.35 26.59
N GLU A 115 -13.57 1.55 26.22
CA GLU A 115 -12.63 1.74 25.12
C GLU A 115 -11.22 1.25 25.49
N GLU A 116 -10.68 0.36 24.67
CA GLU A 116 -9.32 -0.15 24.78
C GLU A 116 -8.49 0.35 23.59
N LYS A 117 -7.22 0.70 23.85
CA LYS A 117 -6.27 1.08 22.78
C LYS A 117 -6.15 -0.09 21.78
N THR A 118 -6.17 0.22 20.50
CA THR A 118 -5.88 -0.72 19.41
C THR A 118 -4.84 -0.12 18.48
N ASN A 119 -4.07 -0.94 17.79
CA ASN A 119 -3.12 -0.42 16.81
C ASN A 119 -3.86 0.34 15.71
N ASN A 120 -3.35 1.53 15.37
CA ASN A 120 -3.71 2.20 14.14
C ASN A 120 -3.17 1.39 12.95
N THR A 121 -3.70 1.66 11.78
CA THR A 121 -3.41 0.95 10.54
C THR A 121 -3.22 1.92 9.39
N ASP A 122 -2.28 1.58 8.51
CA ASP A 122 -2.17 2.14 7.18
C ASP A 122 -2.31 1.02 6.16
N LEU A 123 -3.10 1.25 5.13
CA LEU A 123 -3.16 0.38 3.96
C LEU A 123 -2.56 1.12 2.78
N ILE A 124 -1.38 0.69 2.34
CA ILE A 124 -0.74 1.16 1.12
C ILE A 124 -1.25 0.26 -0.02
N SER A 125 -2.04 0.84 -0.92
CA SER A 125 -2.57 0.18 -2.11
C SER A 125 -1.83 0.67 -3.35
N GLU A 126 -1.13 -0.23 -4.04
CA GLU A 126 -0.41 0.08 -5.27
C GLU A 126 -0.92 -0.71 -6.48
N LYS A 127 -0.74 -0.11 -7.65
CA LYS A 127 -0.96 -0.76 -8.94
C LYS A 127 0.28 -0.59 -9.80
N TYR A 128 0.71 -1.67 -10.42
CA TYR A 128 1.88 -1.71 -11.30
C TYR A 128 1.54 -2.30 -12.67
N TYR A 129 2.16 -1.75 -13.70
CA TYR A 129 2.30 -2.43 -14.99
C TYR A 129 3.45 -3.43 -14.93
N VAL A 130 3.24 -4.56 -15.59
CA VAL A 130 4.21 -5.65 -15.66
C VAL A 130 4.38 -6.14 -17.08
N LEU A 131 5.57 -6.65 -17.36
CA LEU A 131 5.95 -7.19 -18.66
C LEU A 131 6.74 -8.48 -18.48
N LYS A 132 6.52 -9.44 -19.36
CA LYS A 132 7.35 -10.65 -19.38
C LYS A 132 8.76 -10.29 -19.82
N LYS A 133 9.77 -10.88 -19.19
CA LYS A 133 11.19 -10.63 -19.50
C LYS A 133 11.46 -10.90 -20.98
N GLY A 134 11.98 -9.88 -21.67
CA GLY A 134 12.33 -9.95 -23.08
C GLY A 134 11.20 -9.60 -24.06
N GLU A 135 9.98 -9.35 -23.58
CA GLU A 135 8.89 -8.83 -24.40
C GLU A 135 8.97 -7.30 -24.54
N LYS A 136 8.22 -6.76 -25.50
CA LYS A 136 7.97 -5.34 -25.65
C LYS A 136 6.51 -5.05 -25.28
N PRO A 137 6.19 -3.84 -24.77
CA PRO A 137 4.82 -3.45 -24.54
C PRO A 137 3.99 -3.59 -25.83
N TYR A 138 2.71 -3.91 -25.70
CA TYR A 138 1.82 -3.94 -26.86
C TYR A 138 1.71 -2.53 -27.46
N ASP A 139 1.99 -2.40 -28.76
CA ASP A 139 1.73 -1.18 -29.53
C ASP A 139 0.39 -1.34 -30.25
N PRO A 140 -0.66 -0.60 -29.83
CA PRO A 140 -1.96 -0.68 -30.48
C PRO A 140 -2.03 0.04 -31.84
N PHE A 141 -0.93 0.64 -32.34
CA PHE A 141 -0.93 1.50 -33.52
C PHE A 141 -0.07 0.98 -34.68
#